data_AF-A0A1Z9VLW5-F1
#
_entry.id   AF-A0A1Z9VLW5-F1
#
_cell.length_a   1.000
_cell.length_b   1.000
_cell.length_c   1.000
_cell.angle_alpha   90.00
_cell.angle_beta   90.00
_cell.angle_gamma   90.00
#
_symmetry.space_group_name_H-M   'P 1'
#
loop_
_entity.id
_entity.type
_entity.pdbx_description
1 polymer ?
#
loop_
_entity_poly.entity_id
_entity_poly.type
_entity_poly.pdbx_seq_one_letter_code
_entity_poly.pdbx_strand_id
1 'polypeptide(L)' 'MKVLVVGCDGKMGQPAVVALEKAGFECIGCRRGDSLKDMLDTQPDVMLDLTEPAVVFEHANLAIEANVPAVIGTSGLT' A
#
# COMPACT_ATOMS: atom_id res chain seq x y z
N MET A 1 4.42 3.34 -13.73
CA MET A 1 4.11 3.79 -12.37
C MET A 1 4.13 2.58 -11.46
N LYS A 2 4.96 2.62 -10.42
CA LYS A 2 5.14 1.59 -9.41
C LYS A 2 4.18 1.83 -8.25
N VAL A 3 3.30 0.86 -8.02
CA VAL A 3 2.29 0.92 -6.96
C VAL A 3 2.68 -0.07 -5.87
N LEU A 4 2.94 0.45 -4.67
CA LEU A 4 3.13 -0.38 -3.49
C LEU A 4 1.75 -0.73 -2.91
N VAL A 5 1.36 -2.01 -2.96
CA VAL A 5 0.08 -2.48 -2.42
C VAL A 5 0.30 -3.09 -1.05
N VAL A 6 -0.09 -2.36 0.00
CA VAL A 6 -0.03 -2.82 1.39
C VAL A 6 -1.30 -3.63 1.69
N GLY A 7 -1.10 -4.87 2.15
CA GLY A 7 -2.19 -5.83 2.30
C GLY A 7 -2.51 -6.57 1.00
N CYS A 8 -1.51 -6.79 0.13
CA CYS A 8 -1.70 -7.42 -1.19
C CYS A 8 -2.33 -8.81 -1.16
N ASP A 9 -2.14 -9.57 -0.08
CA ASP A 9 -2.71 -10.91 0.10
C ASP A 9 -4.13 -10.89 0.72
N GLY A 10 -4.64 -9.70 1.05
CA GLY A 10 -5.96 -9.52 1.63
C GLY A 10 -7.09 -9.68 0.60
N LYS A 11 -8.33 -9.81 1.10
CA LYS A 11 -9.55 -9.96 0.27
C LYS A 11 -9.71 -8.82 -0.74
N MET A 12 -9.30 -7.60 -0.39
CA MET A 12 -9.33 -6.43 -1.27
C MET A 12 -7.99 -6.21 -2.01
N GLY A 13 -6.86 -6.59 -1.41
CA GLY A 13 -5.54 -6.44 -2.02
C GLY A 13 -5.36 -7.30 -3.28
N GLN A 14 -5.76 -8.56 -3.24
CA GLN A 14 -5.63 -9.48 -4.38
C GLN A 14 -6.33 -8.98 -5.65
N PRO A 15 -7.63 -8.62 -5.62
CA PRO A 15 -8.28 -8.06 -6.81
C PRO A 15 -7.71 -6.70 -7.21
N ALA A 16 -7.20 -5.90 -6.27
CA ALA A 16 -6.56 -4.62 -6.58
C ALA A 16 -5.26 -4.82 -7.39
N VAL A 17 -4.40 -5.76 -6.99
CA VAL A 17 -3.17 -6.10 -7.75
C VAL A 17 -3.53 -6.53 -9.18
N VAL A 18 -4.50 -7.44 -9.34
CA VAL A 18 -4.94 -7.89 -10.66
C VAL A 18 -5.48 -6.74 -11.52
N ALA A 19 -6.23 -5.81 -10.92
CA ALA A 19 -6.77 -4.66 -11.63
C ALA A 19 -5.66 -3.68 -12.04
N LEU A 20 -4.69 -3.43 -11.17
CA LEU A 20 -3.54 -2.55 -11.44
C LEU A 20 -2.64 -3.12 -12.53
N GLU A 21 -2.34 -4.42 -12.48
CA GLU A 21 -1.57 -5.12 -13.52
C GLU A 21 -2.28 -5.05 -14.88
N LYS A 22 -3.60 -5.28 -14.91
CA LYS A 22 -4.39 -5.14 -16.14
C LYS A 22 -4.42 -3.72 -16.69
N ALA A 23 -4.30 -2.72 -15.82
CA ALA A 23 -4.18 -1.32 -16.21
C ALA A 23 -2.74 -0.94 -16.66
N GLY A 24 -1.78 -1.87 -16.58
CA GLY A 24 -0.39 -1.66 -17.01
C GLY A 24 0.51 -1.05 -15.94
N PHE A 25 0.12 -1.09 -14.67
CA PHE A 25 0.96 -0.63 -13.55
C PHE A 25 1.87 -1.74 -13.03
N GLU A 26 3.05 -1.37 -12.56
CA GLU A 26 3.99 -2.29 -11.90
C GLU A 26 3.61 -2.40 -10.43
N CYS A 27 3.24 -3.59 -9.97
CA CYS A 27 2.76 -3.80 -8.61
C CYS A 27 3.84 -4.39 -7.72
N ILE A 28 4.08 -3.74 -6.57
CA ILE A 28 4.95 -4.23 -5.51
C ILE A 28 4.06 -4.62 -4.33
N GLY A 29 4.04 -5.88 -3.95
CA GLY A 29 3.22 -6.35 -2.82
C GLY A 29 3.94 -6.22 -1.48
N CYS A 30 3.25 -5.69 -0.47
CA CYS A 30 3.69 -5.67 0.92
C CYS A 30 2.72 -6.50 1.78
N ARG A 31 3.25 -7.55 2.42
CA ARG A 31 2.52 -8.52 3.23
C ARG A 31 2.63 -8.24 4.72
N ARG A 32 1.82 -8.94 5.51
CA ARG A 32 1.93 -8.95 6.96
C ARG A 32 3.26 -9.63 7.35
N GLY A 33 4.21 -8.86 7.86
CA GLY A 33 5.55 -9.31 8.23
C GLY A 33 6.67 -8.65 7.42
N ASP A 34 6.35 -8.03 6.28
CA ASP A 34 7.31 -7.21 5.55
C ASP A 34 7.49 -5.86 6.26
N SER A 35 8.70 -5.29 6.17
CA SER A 35 8.96 -3.94 6.66
C SER A 35 8.39 -2.92 5.66
N LEU A 36 7.25 -2.29 5.99
CA LEU A 36 6.68 -1.24 5.15
C LEU A 36 7.67 -0.10 4.92
N LYS A 37 8.49 0.22 5.93
CA LYS A 37 9.51 1.26 5.84
C LYS A 37 10.55 0.95 4.77
N ASP A 38 11.10 -0.27 4.77
CA ASP A 38 12.10 -0.69 3.78
C ASP A 38 11.51 -0.67 2.36
N MET A 39 10.22 -1.00 2.24
CA MET A 39 9.50 -0.96 0.97
C MET A 39 9.26 0.48 0.49
N LEU A 40 8.95 1.41 1.40
CA LEU A 40 8.83 2.84 1.09
C LEU A 40 10.17 3.47 0.70
N ASP A 41 11.27 3.00 1.28
CA ASP A 41 12.64 3.43 0.90
C ASP A 41 12.99 3.07 -0.55
N THR A 42 12.27 2.11 -1.17
CA THR A 42 12.38 1.83 -2.62
C THR A 42 11.78 2.92 -3.51
N GLN A 43 11.14 3.94 -2.91
CA GLN A 43 10.51 5.08 -3.57
C GLN A 43 9.49 4.64 -4.64
N PRO A 44 8.41 3.94 -4.25
CA PRO A 44 7.28 3.71 -5.15
C PRO A 44 6.61 5.04 -5.51
N ASP A 45 5.98 5.10 -6.69
CA ASP A 45 5.28 6.32 -7.13
C ASP A 45 4.04 6.60 -6.28
N VAL A 46 3.39 5.55 -5.76
CA VAL A 46 2.21 5.64 -4.90
C VAL A 46 2.08 4.39 -4.01
N MET A 47 1.57 4.58 -2.80
CA MET A 47 1.18 3.51 -1.89
C MET A 47 -0.36 3.33 -1.88
N LEU A 48 -0.84 2.11 -2.06
CA LEU A 48 -2.24 1.72 -1.88
C LEU A 48 -2.37 0.91 -0.57
N ASP A 49 -3.11 1.44 0.40
CA ASP A 49 -3.36 0.76 1.68
C ASP A 49 -4.74 0.10 1.71
N LEU A 50 -4.76 -1.23 1.82
CA LEU A 50 -5.93 -2.07 1.98
C LEU A 50 -5.72 -3.06 3.12
N THR A 51 -5.58 -2.52 4.33
CA THR A 51 -5.20 -3.25 5.54
C THR A 51 -6.32 -3.24 6.59
N GLU A 52 -6.01 -2.92 7.85
CA GLU A 52 -6.94 -2.92 8.98
C GLU A 52 -6.88 -1.60 9.76
N PRO A 53 -7.99 -1.18 10.40
CA PRO A 53 -8.08 0.12 11.08
C PRO A 53 -6.99 0.35 12.15
N ALA A 54 -6.46 -0.73 12.75
CA ALA A 54 -5.47 -0.64 13.82
C ALA A 54 -4.09 -0.14 13.35
N VAL A 55 -3.77 -0.26 12.06
CA VAL A 55 -2.42 0.03 11.53
C VAL A 55 -2.40 1.11 10.45
N VAL A 56 -3.55 1.42 9.83
CA VAL A 56 -3.63 2.37 8.71
C VAL A 56 -3.11 3.76 9.05
N PHE A 57 -3.32 4.25 10.29
CA PHE A 57 -2.81 5.56 10.70
C PHE A 57 -1.28 5.59 10.72
N GLU A 58 -0.64 4.52 11.21
CA GLU A 58 0.81 4.38 11.18
C GLU A 58 1.34 4.30 9.76
N HIS A 59 0.69 3.52 8.89
CA HIS A 59 1.07 3.42 7.48
C HIS A 59 0.97 4.77 6.76
N ALA A 60 -0.08 5.56 7.04
CA ALA A 60 -0.23 6.90 6.48
C ALA A 60 0.92 7.82 6.89
N ASN A 61 1.31 7.81 8.18
CA ASN A 61 2.45 8.60 8.65
C ASN A 61 3.75 8.17 7.99
N LEU A 62 4.02 6.86 7.87
CA LEU A 62 5.22 6.34 7.21
C LEU A 62 5.29 6.78 5.74
N ALA A 63 4.16 6.77 5.02
CA ALA A 63 4.12 7.24 3.64
C ALA A 63 4.39 8.74 3.53
N ILE A 64 3.83 9.55 4.44
CA ILE A 64 4.10 10.99 4.51
C ILE A 64 5.58 11.27 4.79
N GLU A 65 6.17 10.57 5.77
CA GLU A 65 7.60 10.69 6.11
C GLU A 65 8.50 10.32 4.92
N ALA A 66 8.14 9.29 4.17
CA ALA A 66 8.85 8.85 2.97
C ALA A 66 8.59 9.72 1.72
N ASN A 67 7.73 10.75 1.82
CA ASN A 67 7.23 11.56 0.70
C ASN A 67 6.59 10.74 -0.43
N VAL A 68 5.94 9.63 -0.08
CA VAL A 68 5.21 8.76 -1.01
C VAL A 68 3.72 9.09 -0.92
N PRO A 69 3.06 9.48 -2.03
CA PRO A 69 1.61 9.66 -2.05
C PRO A 69 0.87 8.39 -1.63
N ALA A 70 -0.11 8.51 -0.73
CA ALA A 70 -0.89 7.38 -0.23
C ALA A 70 -2.37 7.45 -0.67
N VAL A 71 -2.88 6.34 -1.20
CA VAL A 71 -4.29 6.09 -1.47
C VAL A 71 -4.78 5.07 -0.44
N ILE A 72 -5.65 5.49 0.47
CA ILE A 72 -6.07 4.67 1.60
C ILE A 72 -7.52 4.23 1.38
N GLY A 73 -7.73 2.92 1.22
CA GLY A 73 -9.06 2.30 1.19
C GLY A 73 -9.50 1.71 2.53
N THR A 74 -8.60 1.60 3.49
CA THR A 74 -8.88 1.10 4.84
C THR A 74 -9.78 2.07 5.60
N SER A 75 -10.87 1.55 6.17
CA SER A 75 -11.81 2.34 6.97
C SER A 75 -11.32 2.54 8.41
N GLY A 76 -12.03 3.36 9.19
CA GLY A 76 -11.77 3.54 10.63
C GLY A 76 -10.78 4.66 10.98
N LEU A 77 -10.30 5.43 10.00
CA LEU A 77 -9.70 6.74 10.24
C LEU A 77 -10.81 7.76 10.55
N THR A 78 -10.75 8.42 11.70
CA THR A 78 -11.70 9.44 12.16
C THR A 78 -11.00 10.63 12.79
#